data_AF-A0A6J4G450-F1
#
_entry.id   AF-A0A6J4G450-F1
#
_cell.length_a   1.000
_cell.length_b   1.000
_cell.length_c   1.000
_cell.angle_alpha   90.00
_cell.angle_beta   90.00
_cell.angle_gamma   90.00
#
_symmetry.space_group_name_H-M   'P 1'
#
loop_
_entity.id
_entity.type
_entity.pdbx_description
1 polymer ?
#
loop_
_entity_poly.entity_id
_entity_poly.type
_entity_poly.pdbx_seq_one_letter_code
_entity_poly.pdbx_strand_id
1 'polypeptide(L)' 'MAVSKLKSFLKKTAARTKDDLWAAIGRGIDTFTQAECLNYFAAAGYDRD' A
#
# COMPACT_ATOMS: atom_id res chain seq x y z
N MET A 1 6.58 4.21 6.77
CA MET A 1 5.13 4.57 6.87
C MET A 1 4.33 4.25 5.59
N ALA A 2 4.61 3.16 4.86
CA ALA A 2 3.86 2.83 3.65
C ALA A 2 2.60 1.99 3.93
N VAL A 3 2.72 0.91 4.70
CA VAL A 3 1.57 0.03 5.01
C VAL A 3 0.47 0.72 5.79
N SER A 4 0.80 1.67 6.67
CA SER A 4 -0.21 2.44 7.42
C SER A 4 -1.04 3.34 6.49
N LYS A 5 -0.41 3.91 5.44
CA LYS A 5 -1.08 4.72 4.41
C LYS A 5 -2.01 3.84 3.56
N LEU A 6 -1.54 2.66 3.15
CA LEU A 6 -2.34 1.69 2.39
C LEU A 6 -3.53 1.18 3.21
N LYS A 7 -3.29 0.78 4.46
CA LYS A 7 -4.36 0.35 5.38
C LYS A 7 -5.40 1.45 5.58
N SER A 8 -4.98 2.70 5.72
CA SER A 8 -5.89 3.84 5.88
C SER A 8 -6.70 4.09 4.61
N PHE A 9 -6.09 3.98 3.43
CA PHE A 9 -6.78 4.07 2.14
C PHE A 9 -7.83 2.97 1.99
N LEU A 10 -7.46 1.71 2.23
CA LEU A 10 -8.38 0.57 2.12
C LEU A 10 -9.56 0.68 3.10
N LYS A 11 -9.31 1.13 4.33
CA LYS A 11 -10.37 1.43 5.30
C LYS A 11 -11.34 2.50 4.80
N LYS A 12 -10.84 3.54 4.12
CA LYS A 12 -11.69 4.59 3.52
C LYS A 12 -12.50 4.08 2.33
N THR A 13 -11.95 3.16 1.53
CA THR A 13 -12.65 2.60 0.37
C THR A 13 -13.83 1.71 0.76
N ALA A 14 -13.81 1.12 1.96
CA ALA A 14 -14.92 0.33 2.53
C ALA A 14 -15.46 -0.76 1.57
N ALA A 15 -14.55 -1.39 0.81
CA ALA A 15 -14.88 -2.43 -0.17
C ALA A 15 -15.67 -3.58 0.49
N ARG A 16 -16.75 -4.01 -0.16
CA ARG A 16 -17.66 -5.07 0.33
C ARG A 16 -17.52 -6.38 -0.42
N THR A 17 -16.79 -6.37 -1.54
CA THR A 17 -16.50 -7.56 -2.34
C THR A 17 -14.98 -7.75 -2.48
N LYS A 18 -14.57 -8.98 -2.81
CA LYS A 18 -13.15 -9.27 -3.08
C LYS A 18 -12.64 -8.51 -4.30
N ASP A 19 -13.47 -8.37 -5.33
CA ASP A 19 -13.11 -7.68 -6.57
C ASP A 19 -12.92 -6.18 -6.33
N ASP A 20 -13.83 -5.56 -5.56
CA ASP A 20 -13.70 -4.16 -5.17
C ASP A 20 -12.44 -3.93 -4.32
N LEU A 21 -12.11 -4.89 -3.46
CA LEU A 21 -10.90 -4.84 -2.65
C LEU A 21 -9.64 -4.91 -3.53
N TRP A 22 -9.60 -5.83 -4.49
CA TRP A 22 -8.48 -5.96 -5.44
C TRP A 22 -8.31 -4.69 -6.28
N ALA A 23 -9.40 -4.14 -6.80
CA ALA A 23 -9.37 -2.88 -7.53
C ALA A 23 -8.92 -1.70 -6.66
N ALA A 24 -9.33 -1.67 -5.39
CA ALA A 24 -8.87 -0.67 -4.43
C ALA A 24 -7.37 -0.81 -4.16
N ILE A 25 -6.86 -2.03 -3.96
CA ILE A 25 -5.43 -2.27 -3.77
C ILE A 25 -4.63 -1.77 -4.97
N GLY A 26 -5.06 -2.07 -6.20
CA GLY A 26 -4.41 -1.59 -7.43
C GLY A 26 -4.31 -0.05 -7.45
N ARG A 27 -5.43 0.65 -7.26
CA ARG A 27 -5.46 2.12 -7.18
C ARG A 27 -4.62 2.68 -6.03
N GLY A 28 -4.58 1.97 -4.91
CA GLY A 28 -3.81 2.37 -3.74
C GLY A 28 -2.31 2.29 -3.98
N ILE A 29 -1.84 1.27 -4.69
CA ILE A 29 -0.42 1.06 -5.01
C ILE A 29 0.13 2.21 -5.85
N ASP A 30 -0.64 2.74 -6.80
CA ASP A 30 -0.25 3.89 -7.63
C ASP A 30 0.02 5.18 -6.82
N THR A 31 -0.45 5.24 -5.57
CA THR A 31 -0.23 6.40 -4.67
C THR A 31 1.08 6.34 -3.89
N PHE A 32 1.87 5.28 -4.07
CA PHE A 32 3.17 5.10 -3.43
C PHE A 32 4.31 5.49 -4.36
N THR A 33 5.14 6.40 -3.89
CA THR A 33 6.38 6.76 -4.58
C THR A 33 7.46 5.70 -4.37
N GLN A 34 8.43 5.62 -5.28
CA GLN A 34 9.58 4.73 -5.16
C GLN A 34 10.30 4.91 -3.80
N ALA A 35 10.44 6.16 -3.33
CA ALA A 35 11.05 6.45 -2.04
C ALA A 35 10.25 5.88 -0.85
N GLU A 36 8.91 5.96 -0.87
CA GLU A 36 8.05 5.36 0.16
C GLU A 36 8.17 3.83 0.17
N CYS A 37 8.29 3.21 -1.01
CA CYS A 37 8.51 1.76 -1.15
C CYS A 37 9.89 1.35 -0.62
N LEU A 38 10.97 2.03 -1.01
CA LEU A 38 12.32 1.75 -0.51
C LEU A 38 12.42 1.91 1.01
N ASN A 39 11.79 2.95 1.55
CA ASN A 39 11.72 3.16 3.00
C ASN A 39 10.91 2.06 3.71
N TYR A 40 9.90 1.50 3.04
CA TYR A 40 9.15 0.36 3.57
C TYR A 40 10.00 -0.91 3.60
N PHE A 41 10.70 -1.23 2.51
CA PHE A 41 11.58 -2.39 2.44
C PHE A 41 12.71 -2.31 3.48
N ALA A 42 13.37 -1.14 3.60
CA ALA A 42 14.37 -0.91 4.66
C ALA A 42 13.78 -1.09 6.07
N ALA A 43 12.60 -0.52 6.35
CA ALA A 43 11.97 -0.65 7.67
C ALA A 43 11.53 -2.08 8.00
N ALA A 44 11.31 -2.92 6.99
CA ALA A 44 10.99 -4.32 7.13
C ALA A 44 12.25 -5.23 7.17
N GLY A 45 13.45 -4.66 7.14
CA GLY A 45 14.72 -5.39 7.20
C GLY A 45 15.11 -6.06 5.88
N TYR A 46 14.48 -5.68 4.77
CA TYR A 46 14.89 -6.13 3.45
C TYR A 46 16.04 -5.27 2.92
N ASP A 47 16.99 -5.94 2.25
CA ASP A 47 18.07 -5.26 1.56
C ASP A 47 17.54 -4.45 0.38
N ARG A 48 18.23 -3.35 0.06
CA ARG A 48 17.79 -2.36 -0.94
C ARG A 48 18.64 -2.35 -2.22
N ASP A 49 19.55 -3.32 -2.35
CA ASP A 49 20.39 -3.53 -3.53
C ASP A 49 19.68 -4.33 -4.64
#